data_AF-A0AAU9V819-F1
#
_entry.id   AF-A0AAU9V819-F1
#
_cell.length_a   1.000
_cell.length_b   1.000
_cell.length_c   1.000
_cell.angle_alpha   90.00
_cell.angle_beta   90.00
_cell.angle_gamma   90.00
#
_symmetry.space_group_name_H-M   'P 1'
#
loop_
_entity.id
_entity.type
_entity.pdbx_description
1 polymer ?
#
loop_
_entity_poly.entity_id
_entity_poly.type
_entity_poly.pdbx_seq_one_letter_code
_entity_poly.pdbx_strand_id
1 'polypeptide(L)'
;MKRLLIITLICLLFSSTNSFQFEDDYSNEDEDSSDEKAPVYELKDAPKLFEKFIKDYHKDYKSKEDRDMHYKNFVSNLKYINEVNRESRSFKVDINLFADLAEDEFSVFE
;
A
#
# COMPACT_ATOMS: atom_id res chain seq x y z
N MET A 1 -32.91 -10.49 20.26
CA MET A 1 -32.11 -11.29 21.23
C MET A 1 -32.12 -12.77 20.84
N LYS A 2 -31.52 -13.16 19.70
CA LYS A 2 -31.57 -14.54 19.15
C LYS A 2 -30.28 -14.98 18.45
N ARG A 3 -29.14 -14.34 18.71
CA ARG A 3 -27.84 -14.70 18.10
C ARG A 3 -26.82 -15.29 19.09
N LEU A 4 -27.22 -15.53 20.34
CA LEU A 4 -26.35 -16.09 21.39
C LEU A 4 -26.53 -17.60 21.63
N LEU A 5 -27.47 -18.26 20.97
CA LEU A 5 -27.74 -19.71 21.19
C LEU A 5 -27.12 -20.66 20.16
N ILE A 6 -26.55 -20.14 19.06
CA ILE A 6 -25.96 -21.01 18.02
C ILE A 6 -24.49 -21.33 18.32
N ILE A 7 -23.79 -20.48 19.08
CA ILE A 7 -22.37 -20.67 19.40
C ILE A 7 -22.17 -21.64 20.59
N THR A 8 -23.18 -21.88 21.42
CA THR A 8 -23.07 -22.79 22.58
C THR A 8 -23.44 -24.24 22.31
N LEU A 9 -23.86 -24.60 21.08
CA LEU A 9 -24.29 -25.97 20.75
C LEU A 9 -23.20 -26.84 20.09
N ILE A 10 -22.08 -26.26 19.64
CA ILE A 10 -21.01 -27.00 18.92
C ILE A 10 -19.88 -27.47 19.85
N CYS A 11 -19.87 -27.07 21.13
CA CYS A 11 -18.79 -27.43 22.07
C CYS A 11 -19.00 -28.73 22.87
N LEU A 12 -19.95 -29.60 22.50
CA LEU A 12 -20.26 -30.82 23.29
C LEU A 12 -20.05 -32.16 22.59
N LEU A 13 -19.26 -32.24 21.50
CA LEU A 13 -18.98 -33.52 20.84
C LEU A 13 -17.50 -33.76 20.52
N PHE A 14 -16.60 -33.33 21.41
CA PHE A 14 -15.23 -33.86 21.43
C PHE A 14 -15.05 -34.74 22.67
N SER A 15 -15.46 -36.00 22.52
CA SER A 15 -15.00 -37.08 23.38
C SER A 15 -14.92 -38.35 22.56
N SER A 16 -13.68 -38.82 22.39
CA SER A 16 -13.28 -40.17 22.00
C SER A 16 -13.30 -40.51 20.50
N THR A 17 -12.07 -40.50 19.96
CA THR A 17 -11.55 -41.38 18.90
C THR A 17 -12.35 -41.40 17.60
N ASN A 18 -11.94 -40.54 16.68
CA ASN A 18 -11.45 -40.98 15.39
C ASN A 18 -10.58 -39.85 14.84
N SER A 19 -9.42 -40.20 14.30
CA SER A 19 -8.58 -39.28 13.54
C SER A 19 -9.40 -38.77 12.37
N PHE A 20 -10.05 -37.62 12.54
CA PHE A 20 -10.74 -36.93 11.45
C PHE A 20 -9.64 -36.29 10.61
N GLN A 21 -9.14 -37.08 9.67
CA GLN A 21 -8.34 -36.61 8.56
C GLN A 21 -9.27 -35.68 7.77
N PHE A 22 -9.16 -34.38 8.02
CA PHE A 22 -9.82 -33.38 7.22
C PHE A 22 -9.03 -33.30 5.91
N GLU A 23 -9.48 -34.09 4.93
CA GLU A 23 -9.18 -33.82 3.53
C GLU A 23 -9.93 -32.56 3.14
N ASP A 24 -9.32 -31.41 3.43
CA ASP A 24 -9.61 -30.22 2.66
C ASP A 24 -8.91 -30.34 1.32
N ASP A 25 -9.69 -30.81 0.36
CA ASP A 25 -9.55 -30.54 -1.05
C ASP A 25 -9.52 -29.01 -1.27
N TYR A 26 -8.39 -28.39 -0.92
CA TYR A 26 -8.08 -27.02 -1.30
C TYR A 26 -7.74 -27.08 -2.78
N SER A 27 -8.80 -26.97 -3.58
CA SER A 27 -8.74 -26.71 -5.00
C SER A 27 -7.69 -25.61 -5.22
N ASN A 28 -6.61 -25.93 -5.93
CA ASN A 28 -5.75 -24.93 -6.52
C ASN A 28 -6.57 -24.26 -7.62
N GLU A 29 -7.49 -23.38 -7.22
CA GLU A 29 -7.92 -22.31 -8.09
C GLU A 29 -6.67 -21.48 -8.32
N ASP A 30 -6.30 -21.36 -9.59
CA ASP A 30 -5.18 -20.57 -10.05
C ASP A 30 -5.17 -19.22 -9.32
N GLU A 31 -4.35 -19.10 -8.27
CA GLU A 31 -3.94 -17.81 -7.72
C GLU A 31 -3.11 -17.17 -8.84
N ASP A 32 -3.82 -16.48 -9.73
CA ASP A 32 -3.30 -15.38 -10.53
C ASP A 32 -2.93 -14.24 -9.56
N SER A 33 -1.95 -14.55 -8.71
CA SER A 33 -1.05 -13.62 -8.05
C SER A 33 -0.31 -12.92 -9.17
N SER A 34 -1.00 -12.00 -9.82
CA SER A 34 -0.41 -10.98 -10.65
C SER A 34 0.53 -10.21 -9.74
N ASP A 35 1.79 -10.63 -9.72
CA ASP A 35 2.90 -9.88 -9.16
C ASP A 35 2.97 -8.55 -9.90
N GLU A 36 2.11 -7.58 -9.55
CA GLU A 36 2.13 -6.25 -10.15
C GLU A 36 3.49 -5.65 -9.88
N LYS A 37 4.33 -5.59 -10.91
CA LYS A 37 5.71 -5.14 -10.81
C LYS A 37 5.73 -3.77 -10.14
N ALA A 38 6.66 -3.59 -9.20
CA ALA A 38 6.80 -2.34 -8.47
C ALA A 38 6.96 -1.15 -9.45
N PRO A 39 6.25 -0.03 -9.22
CA PRO A 39 6.31 1.11 -10.13
C PRO A 39 7.72 1.71 -10.13
N VAL A 40 8.22 2.02 -11.34
CA VAL A 40 9.48 2.75 -11.53
C VAL A 40 9.21 3.90 -12.50
N TYR A 41 9.54 5.10 -12.05
CA TYR A 41 9.24 6.36 -12.72
C TYR A 41 10.43 6.89 -13.50
N GLU A 42 10.18 7.33 -14.72
CA GLU A 42 11.16 8.07 -15.51
C GLU A 42 11.22 9.53 -15.02
N LEU A 43 12.39 10.00 -14.56
CA LEU A 43 12.51 11.35 -13.99
C LEU A 43 12.21 12.47 -15.01
N LYS A 44 12.38 12.20 -16.31
CA LYS A 44 11.98 13.13 -17.38
C LYS A 44 10.47 13.40 -17.40
N ASP A 45 9.67 12.45 -16.89
CA ASP A 45 8.21 12.56 -16.81
C ASP A 45 7.75 13.21 -15.51
N ALA A 46 8.67 13.57 -14.60
CA ALA A 46 8.36 14.19 -13.32
C ALA A 46 7.46 15.44 -13.43
N PRO A 47 7.61 16.35 -14.41
CA PRO A 47 6.66 17.45 -14.58
C PRO A 47 5.22 16.96 -14.77
N LYS A 48 5.01 15.97 -15.66
CA LYS A 48 3.68 15.41 -15.95
C LYS A 48 3.12 14.65 -14.75
N LEU A 49 3.96 13.88 -14.06
CA LEU A 49 3.59 13.15 -12.85
C LEU A 49 3.18 14.10 -11.72
N PHE A 50 3.89 15.22 -11.57
CA PHE A 50 3.56 16.23 -10.57
C PHE A 50 2.21 16.92 -10.86
N GLU A 51 1.92 17.26 -12.12
CA GLU A 51 0.60 17.79 -12.50
C GLU A 51 -0.54 16.80 -12.23
N LYS A 52 -0.28 15.50 -12.43
CA LYS A 52 -1.25 14.45 -12.11
C LYS A 52 -1.43 14.34 -10.59
N PHE A 53 -0.33 14.29 -9.84
CA PHE A 53 -0.33 14.25 -8.38
C PHE A 53 -1.12 15.42 -7.76
N ILE A 54 -0.91 16.65 -8.24
CA ILE A 54 -1.66 17.82 -7.78
C ILE A 54 -3.17 17.62 -7.94
N LYS A 55 -3.61 17.06 -9.07
CA LYS A 55 -5.02 16.81 -9.36
C LYS A 55 -5.60 15.69 -8.53
N ASP A 56 -4.89 14.56 -8.45
CA ASP A 56 -5.34 13.36 -7.76
C ASP A 56 -5.48 13.58 -6.25
N TYR A 57 -4.57 14.37 -5.67
CA TYR A 57 -4.53 14.66 -4.23
C TYR A 57 -5.02 16.05 -3.87
N HIS A 58 -5.63 16.77 -4.82
CA HIS A 58 -6.19 18.11 -4.64
C HIS A 58 -5.24 19.08 -3.94
N LYS A 59 -3.97 19.09 -4.35
CA LYS A 59 -2.94 19.96 -3.76
C LYS A 59 -3.19 21.39 -4.18
N ASP A 60 -3.06 22.29 -3.21
CA ASP A 60 -3.10 23.73 -3.41
C ASP A 60 -1.90 24.36 -2.73
N TYR A 61 -1.17 25.20 -3.46
CA TYR A 61 0.09 25.80 -3.02
C TYR A 61 -0.06 27.31 -2.91
N LYS A 62 0.50 27.89 -1.85
CA LYS A 62 0.28 29.29 -1.47
C LYS A 62 0.93 30.28 -2.43
N SER A 63 2.03 29.87 -3.05
CA SER A 63 2.77 30.70 -4.01
C SER A 63 3.49 29.83 -5.05
N LYS A 64 4.10 30.50 -6.03
CA LYS A 64 4.95 29.82 -7.02
C LYS A 64 6.18 29.20 -6.35
N GLU A 65 6.78 29.90 -5.40
CA GLU A 65 7.96 29.44 -4.66
C GLU A 65 7.64 28.20 -3.82
N ASP A 66 6.47 28.18 -3.18
CA ASP A 66 5.94 27.04 -2.43
C ASP A 66 5.74 25.82 -3.34
N ARG A 67 5.09 26.04 -4.50
CA ARG A 67 4.93 25.01 -5.52
C ARG A 67 6.27 24.49 -6.05
N ASP A 68 7.23 25.37 -6.30
CA ASP A 68 8.55 24.99 -6.80
C ASP A 68 9.35 24.20 -5.76
N MET A 69 9.16 24.47 -4.46
CA MET A 69 9.72 23.68 -3.36
C MET A 69 9.10 22.28 -3.32
N HIS A 70 7.77 22.18 -3.31
CA HIS A 70 7.07 20.89 -3.35
C HIS A 70 7.41 20.07 -4.60
N TYR A 71 7.62 20.71 -5.74
CA TYR A 71 8.07 20.02 -6.95
C TYR A 71 9.47 19.41 -6.77
N LYS A 72 10.40 20.12 -6.13
CA LYS A 72 11.75 19.58 -5.84
C LYS A 72 11.67 18.37 -4.91
N ASN A 73 10.85 18.46 -3.85
CA ASN A 73 10.62 17.35 -2.93
C ASN A 73 10.01 16.15 -3.65
N PHE A 74 9.01 16.39 -4.50
CA PHE A 74 8.40 15.36 -5.34
C PHE A 74 9.41 14.64 -6.23
N VAL A 75 10.28 15.37 -6.93
CA VAL A 75 11.36 14.78 -7.73
C VAL A 75 12.32 13.97 -6.87
N SER A 76 12.63 14.43 -5.66
CA SER A 76 13.47 13.68 -4.71
C SER A 76 12.82 12.37 -4.30
N ASN A 77 11.53 12.40 -3.95
CA ASN A 77 10.78 11.22 -3.53
C ASN A 77 10.55 10.23 -4.68
N LEU A 78 10.43 10.68 -5.92
CA LEU A 78 10.44 9.77 -7.10
C LEU A 78 11.76 9.00 -7.22
N LYS A 79 12.90 9.63 -6.92
CA LYS A 79 14.20 8.94 -6.92
C LYS A 79 14.25 7.88 -5.82
N TYR A 80 13.77 8.22 -4.63
CA TYR A 80 13.67 7.28 -3.51
C TYR A 80 12.76 6.09 -3.85
N ILE A 81 11.56 6.33 -4.38
CA ILE A 81 10.63 5.28 -4.82
C ILE A 81 11.34 4.34 -5.81
N ASN A 82 12.02 4.90 -6.81
CA ASN A 82 12.75 4.11 -7.80
C ASN A 82 13.90 3.29 -7.22
N GLU A 83 14.60 3.82 -6.23
CA GLU A 83 15.68 3.12 -5.53
C GLU A 83 15.11 1.94 -4.74
N VAL A 84 14.13 2.19 -3.87
CA VAL A 84 13.50 1.17 -3.03
C VAL A 84 12.84 0.07 -3.86
N ASN A 85 12.13 0.42 -4.94
CA ASN A 85 11.43 -0.55 -5.78
C ASN A 85 12.34 -1.35 -6.72
N ARG A 86 13.59 -0.90 -6.95
CA ARG A 86 14.60 -1.71 -7.67
C ARG A 86 15.24 -2.75 -6.77
N GLU A 87 15.22 -2.54 -5.46
CA GLU A 87 15.69 -3.51 -4.50
C GLU A 87 14.68 -4.65 -4.33
N SER A 88 15.17 -5.88 -4.17
CA SER A 88 14.30 -7.04 -3.92
C SER A 88 13.82 -7.04 -2.47
N ARG A 89 12.76 -6.26 -2.20
CA ARG A 89 12.11 -6.16 -0.89
C ARG A 89 10.75 -6.85 -0.89
N SER A 90 10.24 -7.19 0.29
CA SER A 90 8.89 -7.75 0.48
C SER A 90 7.78 -6.71 0.35
N PHE A 91 8.12 -5.43 0.20
CA PHE A 91 7.18 -4.33 0.02
C PHE A 91 7.60 -3.45 -1.16
N LYS A 92 6.62 -2.73 -1.69
CA LYS A 92 6.76 -1.77 -2.77
C LYS A 92 6.24 -0.43 -2.28
N VAL A 93 6.84 0.66 -2.72
CA VAL A 93 6.42 2.03 -2.40
C VAL A 93 5.92 2.74 -3.66
N ASP A 94 5.04 3.72 -3.50
CA ASP A 94 4.45 4.42 -4.64
C ASP A 94 4.19 5.90 -4.32
N ILE A 95 3.88 6.69 -5.35
CA ILE A 95 3.38 8.05 -5.22
C ILE A 95 2.10 7.99 -4.38
N ASN A 96 2.13 8.72 -3.27
CA ASN A 96 1.01 8.83 -2.34
C ASN A 96 0.80 10.30 -1.94
N LEU A 97 -0.15 10.58 -1.05
CA LEU A 97 -0.50 11.93 -0.60
C LEU A 97 0.70 12.76 -0.07
N PHE A 98 1.75 12.11 0.41
CA PHE A 98 2.94 12.74 1.01
C PHE A 98 4.13 12.81 0.06
N ALA A 99 3.95 12.46 -1.22
CA ALA A 99 5.03 12.39 -2.18
C ALA A 99 5.73 13.74 -2.43
N ASP A 100 5.16 14.89 -2.04
CA ASP A 100 5.76 16.22 -2.18
C ASP A 100 6.29 16.82 -0.87
N LEU A 101 6.31 16.06 0.22
CA LEU A 101 6.85 16.51 1.50
C LEU A 101 8.33 16.15 1.64
N ALA A 102 9.05 16.94 2.43
CA ALA A 102 10.42 16.63 2.83
C ALA A 102 10.43 15.73 4.09
N GLU A 103 11.50 14.95 4.27
CA GLU A 103 11.61 13.98 5.38
C GLU A 103 11.54 14.64 6.76
N ASP A 104 12.01 15.88 6.87
CA ASP A 104 11.97 16.73 8.08
C ASP A 104 10.57 17.29 8.41
N GLU A 105 9.61 17.22 7.49
CA GLU A 105 8.23 17.64 7.73
C GLU A 105 7.39 16.57 8.44
N PHE A 106 7.85 15.31 8.50
CA PHE A 106 7.13 14.23 9.19
C PHE A 106 7.21 14.34 10.72
N SER A 107 8.23 15.03 11.26
CA SER A 107 8.47 15.17 12.70
C SER A 107 7.56 16.16 13.44
N VAL A 108 6.61 16.82 12.76
CA VAL A 108 5.73 17.84 13.39
C VAL A 108 4.42 17.23 13.94
N PHE A 109 4.21 15.91 13.80
CA PHE A 109 3.01 15.20 14.26
C PHE A 109 3.25 14.24 15.43
N GLU A 110 4.09 14.62 16.40
CA GLU A 110 4.16 13.97 17.73
C GLU A 110 3.17 14.56 18.74
#